data_AF-A0A1J5INX3-F1
#
_entry.id   AF-A0A1J5INX3-F1
#
_cell.length_a   1.000
_cell.length_b   1.000
_cell.length_c   1.000
_cell.angle_alpha   90.00
_cell.angle_beta   90.00
_cell.angle_gamma   90.00
#
_symmetry.space_group_name_H-M   'P 1'
#
loop_
_entity.id
_entity.type
_entity.pdbx_description
1 polymer ?
#
loop_
_entity_poly.entity_id
_entity_poly.type
_entity_poly.pdbx_seq_one_letter_code
_entity_poly.pdbx_strand_id
1 'polypeptide(L)' 'MVDIIGLNDAKIVITNFSGTHFYIPKCDAFWRAWIRKMIIDAKDKDQAELARLYDYSDRHIRRIKRQARVGENQMDLFNS' A
#
# COMPACT_ATOMS: atom_id res chain seq x y z
N MET A 1 -11.80 -25.12 22.86
CA MET A 1 -11.97 -24.57 21.49
C MET A 1 -12.20 -23.09 21.68
N VAL A 2 -11.29 -22.23 21.23
CA VAL A 2 -11.39 -20.79 21.50
C VAL A 2 -12.40 -20.21 20.52
N ASP A 3 -13.51 -19.68 21.04
CA ASP A 3 -14.45 -18.90 20.23
C ASP A 3 -13.75 -17.63 19.78
N ILE A 4 -13.37 -17.60 18.50
CA ILE A 4 -12.81 -16.40 17.89
C ILE A 4 -13.98 -15.46 17.63
N ILE A 5 -14.08 -14.42 18.47
CA ILE A 5 -15.08 -13.36 18.32
C ILE A 5 -15.02 -12.82 16.89
N GLY A 6 -16.17 -12.78 16.21
CA GLY A 6 -16.32 -12.25 14.86
C GLY A 6 -16.05 -13.23 13.72
N LEU A 7 -15.76 -14.52 13.99
CA LEU A 7 -15.53 -15.51 12.92
C LEU A 7 -16.77 -15.75 12.05
N ASN A 8 -17.97 -15.78 12.66
CA ASN A 8 -19.21 -15.97 11.92
C ASN A 8 -19.56 -14.74 11.08
N ASP A 9 -19.41 -13.55 11.65
CA ASP A 9 -19.64 -12.29 10.92
C ASP A 9 -18.69 -12.17 9.73
N ALA A 10 -17.40 -12.50 9.91
CA ALA A 10 -16.41 -12.51 8.84
C ALA A 10 -16.77 -13.50 7.72
N LYS A 11 -17.23 -14.71 8.07
CA LYS A 11 -17.69 -15.70 7.08
C LYS A 11 -18.87 -15.16 6.27
N ILE A 12 -19.85 -14.53 6.91
CA ILE A 12 -21.01 -13.95 6.24
C ILE A 12 -20.58 -12.83 5.28
N VAL A 13 -19.67 -11.96 5.70
CA VAL A 13 -19.14 -10.89 4.83
C VAL A 13 -18.41 -11.47 3.63
N ILE A 14 -17.53 -12.46 3.84
CA ILE A 14 -16.79 -13.11 2.75
C ILE A 14 -17.75 -13.81 1.78
N THR A 15 -18.72 -14.58 2.28
CA THR A 15 -19.67 -15.30 1.42
C THR A 15 -20.49 -14.35 0.54
N ASN A 16 -20.95 -13.23 1.09
CA ASN A 16 -21.81 -12.31 0.35
C ASN A 16 -21.04 -11.33 -0.56
N PHE A 17 -19.78 -11.04 -0.23
CA PHE A 17 -19.07 -9.94 -0.87
C PHE A 17 -17.65 -10.29 -1.34
N SER A 18 -17.28 -11.57 -1.37
CA SER A 18 -16.01 -12.01 -1.97
C SER A 18 -15.85 -11.45 -3.40
N GLY A 19 -14.65 -10.97 -3.72
CA GLY A 19 -14.35 -10.33 -5.01
C GLY A 19 -14.80 -8.87 -5.14
N THR A 20 -15.55 -8.32 -4.19
CA THR A 20 -15.98 -6.91 -4.19
C THR A 20 -14.93 -6.01 -3.55
N HIS A 21 -14.70 -4.83 -4.14
CA HIS A 21 -13.83 -3.81 -3.56
C HIS A 21 -14.61 -2.91 -2.61
N PHE A 22 -14.21 -2.90 -1.33
CA PHE A 22 -14.79 -2.02 -0.32
C PHE A 22 -13.93 -0.79 -0.07
N TYR A 23 -14.58 0.37 -0.02
CA TYR A 23 -13.96 1.58 0.50
C TYR A 23 -14.11 1.63 2.03
N ILE A 24 -13.00 1.49 2.76
CA ILE A 24 -12.98 1.64 4.22
C ILE A 24 -12.28 2.97 4.57
N PRO A 25 -13.02 4.02 4.95
CA PRO A 25 -12.51 5.40 4.97
C PRO A 25 -11.26 5.62 5.84
N LYS A 26 -11.18 4.97 7.01
CA LYS A 26 -10.02 5.09 7.92
C LYS A 26 -8.83 4.22 7.51
N CYS A 27 -9.06 3.18 6.73
CA CYS A 27 -8.01 2.25 6.32
C CYS A 27 -7.41 2.62 4.97
N ASP A 28 -8.12 3.35 4.12
CA ASP A 28 -7.67 3.70 2.78
C ASP A 28 -6.38 4.57 2.77
N ALA A 29 -6.30 5.55 3.68
CA ALA A 29 -5.05 6.30 3.88
C ALA A 29 -3.89 5.42 4.36
N PHE A 30 -4.18 4.50 5.29
CA PHE A 30 -3.21 3.54 5.81
C PHE A 30 -2.73 2.57 4.73
N TRP A 31 -3.64 1.97 3.95
CA TRP A 31 -3.32 1.06 2.85
C TRP A 31 -2.50 1.76 1.77
N ARG A 32 -2.84 3.00 1.41
CA ARG A 32 -2.01 3.79 0.50
C ARG A 32 -0.61 4.05 1.04
N ALA A 33 -0.48 4.38 2.33
CA ALA A 33 0.82 4.59 2.95
C ALA A 33 1.64 3.29 2.99
N TRP A 34 1.00 2.16 3.34
CA TRP A 34 1.61 0.84 3.32
C TRP A 34 2.11 0.46 1.93
N ILE A 35 1.26 0.54 0.90
CA ILE A 35 1.62 0.18 -0.47
C ILE A 35 2.78 1.05 -0.97
N ARG A 36 2.77 2.35 -0.66
CA ARG A 36 3.89 3.25 -0.98
C ARG A 36 5.19 2.79 -0.33
N LYS A 37 5.15 2.41 0.95
CA LYS A 37 6.31 1.87 1.67
C LYS A 37 6.86 0.61 0.99
N MET A 38 5.99 -0.35 0.66
CA MET A 38 6.40 -1.57 -0.07
C MET A 38 7.05 -1.27 -1.43
N ILE A 39 6.53 -0.29 -2.17
CA ILE A 39 7.11 0.15 -3.46
C ILE A 39 8.50 0.78 -3.28
N ILE A 40 8.73 1.51 -2.18
CA ILE A 40 10.01 2.16 -1.87
C ILE A 40 11.03 1.11 -1.42
N ASP A 41 10.62 0.17 -0.56
CA ASP A 41 11.48 -0.87 0.01
C ASP A 41 11.87 -1.93 -1.03
N ALA A 42 11.06 -2.11 -2.09
CA ALA A 42 11.34 -3.00 -3.21
C ALA A 42 12.45 -2.46 -4.13
N LYS A 43 13.71 -2.63 -3.69
CA LYS A 43 14.92 -2.24 -4.43
C LYS A 43 15.23 -3.17 -5.61
N ASP A 44 14.84 -4.44 -5.50
CA ASP A 44 15.20 -5.48 -6.48
C ASP A 44 14.17 -5.66 -7.61
N LYS A 45 13.01 -4.99 -7.52
CA LYS A 45 11.94 -5.09 -8.52
C LYS A 45 11.99 -3.95 -9.52
N ASP A 46 11.83 -4.30 -10.79
CA ASP A 46 11.66 -3.33 -11.85
C ASP A 46 10.34 -2.55 -11.71
N GLN A 47 10.33 -1.33 -12.22
CA GLN A 47 9.18 -0.45 -12.17
C GLN A 47 7.94 -1.04 -12.86
N ALA A 48 8.10 -1.71 -14.00
CA ALA A 48 6.99 -2.33 -14.73
C ALA A 48 6.43 -3.55 -13.99
N GLU A 49 7.26 -4.22 -13.18
CA GLU A 49 6.81 -5.30 -12.30
C GLU A 49 5.96 -4.75 -11.15
N LEU A 50 6.42 -3.68 -10.49
CA LEU A 50 5.69 -3.02 -9.41
C LEU A 50 4.37 -2.41 -9.88
N ALA A 51 4.34 -1.85 -11.09
CA ALA A 51 3.14 -1.33 -11.73
C ALA A 51 2.07 -2.42 -11.87
N ARG A 52 2.45 -3.60 -12.39
CA ARG A 52 1.55 -4.74 -12.53
C ARG A 52 1.11 -5.33 -11.19
N LEU A 53 2.01 -5.42 -10.23
CA LEU A 53 1.73 -6.03 -8.92
C LEU A 53 0.71 -5.24 -8.09
N TYR A 54 0.75 -3.91 -8.17
CA TYR A 54 -0.09 -3.02 -7.37
C TYR A 54 -1.17 -2.31 -8.20
N ASP A 55 -1.39 -2.72 -9.44
CA ASP A 55 -2.35 -2.14 -10.38
C ASP A 55 -2.22 -0.61 -10.52
N TYR A 56 -0.98 -0.15 -10.72
CA TYR A 56 -0.67 1.26 -10.93
C TYR A 56 -0.02 1.48 -12.29
N SER A 57 -0.18 2.69 -12.82
CA SER A 57 0.61 3.11 -13.97
C SER A 57 2.10 3.26 -13.61
N ASP A 58 2.96 3.01 -14.58
CA ASP A 58 4.40 3.26 -14.48
C ASP A 58 4.73 4.67 -13.98
N ARG A 59 3.99 5.67 -14.49
CA ARG A 59 4.14 7.07 -14.07
C ARG A 59 3.88 7.25 -12.57
N HIS A 60 2.88 6.54 -12.04
CA HIS A 60 2.54 6.61 -10.63
C HIS A 60 3.66 6.02 -9.76
N ILE A 61 4.19 4.85 -10.11
CA ILE A 61 5.33 4.23 -9.40
C ILE A 61 6.55 5.15 -9.41
N ARG A 62 6.88 5.76 -10.56
CA ARG A 62 7.94 6.76 -10.71
C ARG A 62 7.79 7.92 -9.74
N ARG A 63 6.56 8.46 -9.64
CA ARG A 63 6.25 9.58 -8.75
C ARG A 63 6.46 9.21 -7.28
N ILE A 64 6.05 8.00 -6.85
CA ILE A 64 6.25 7.51 -5.48
C ILE A 64 7.75 7.43 -5.16
N LYS A 65 8.54 6.74 -6.00
CA LYS A 65 9.98 6.60 -5.79
C LYS A 65 10.70 7.95 -5.77
N ARG A 66 10.29 8.90 -6.61
CA ARG A 66 10.84 10.27 -6.61
C ARG A 66 10.52 11.03 -5.32
N GLN A 67 9.27 10.96 -4.84
CA GLN A 67 8.85 11.65 -3.61
C GLN A 67 9.59 11.14 -2.37
N ALA A 68 9.88 9.83 -2.32
CA ALA A 68 10.65 9.24 -1.23
C ALA A 68 12.06 9.84 -1.12
N ARG A 69 12.75 10.02 -2.25
CA ARG A 69 14.10 10.63 -2.31
C ARG A 69 14.14 12.08 -1.84
N VAL A 70 13.07 12.85 -2.05
CA VAL A 70 13.01 14.26 -1.60
C VAL A 70 13.05 14.36 -0.07
N GLY A 71 12.53 13.35 0.64
CA GLY A 71 12.60 13.29 2.10
C GLY A 71 14.00 12.98 2.64
N GLU A 72 14.82 12.23 1.91
CA GLU A 72 16.20 11.88 2.32
C GLU A 72 17.11 13.12 2.32
N ASN A 73 16.98 13.99 1.32
CA ASN A 73 17.83 15.19 1.17
C ASN A 73 17.40 16.39 2.05
N GLN A 74 16.29 16.30 2.79
CA GLN A 74 15.85 17.41 3.65
C GLN A 74 16.68 17.55 4.93
N MET A 75 17.30 16.48 5.43
CA MET A 75 18.16 16.57 6.62
C MET A 75 19.49 17.26 6.30
N ASP A 76 19.99 17.18 5.06
CA ASP A 76 21.23 17.83 4.64
C ASP A 76 21.12 19.36 4.57
N LEU A 77 19.91 19.90 4.39
CA LEU A 77 19.65 21.36 4.33
C LEU A 77 19.89 22.09 5.66
N PHE A 78 19.90 21.38 6.78
CA PHE A 78 20.09 21.95 8.12
C PHE A 78 21.49 21.71 8.70
N ASN A 79 22.34 20.95 7.99
CA ASN A 79 23.72 20.66 8.37
C ASN A 79 24.75 21.39 7.48
N SER A 80 24.31 22.39 6.70
CA SER A 80 25.15 23.22 5.82
C SER A 80 25.64 24.49 6.52
#